data_AF-A0A7W9Z6X6-F1
#
_entry.id   AF-A0A7W9Z6X6-F1
#
_cell.length_a   1.000
_cell.length_b   1.000
_cell.length_c   1.000
_cell.angle_alpha   90.00
_cell.angle_beta   90.00
_cell.angle_gamma   90.00
#
_symmetry.space_group_name_H-M   'P 1'
#
loop_
_entity.id
_entity.type
_entity.pdbx_description
1 polymer ?
#
loop_
_entity_poly.entity_id
_entity_poly.type
_entity_poly.pdbx_seq_one_letter_code
_entity_poly.pdbx_strand_id
1 'polypeptide(L)' 'MDLINDPEEGFFLQARLQVSLPGLDLTLAQSIADRAHQLCPYSKATRGNIQVLITAL' A
#
# COMPACT_ATOMS: atom_id res chain seq x y z
N MET A 1 5.93 7.00 -2.48
CA MET A 1 7.04 6.04 -2.41
C MET A 1 8.07 6.66 -1.49
N ASP A 2 8.45 5.93 -0.47
CA ASP A 2 9.29 6.39 0.62
C ASP A 2 10.56 5.54 0.63
N LEU A 3 11.70 6.20 0.89
CA LEU A 3 12.99 5.53 1.00
C LEU A 3 13.34 5.46 2.48
N ILE A 4 13.38 4.26 3.03
CA ILE A 4 13.80 3.99 4.41
C ILE A 4 15.28 3.70 4.38
N ASN A 5 16.05 4.36 5.22
CA ASN A 5 17.47 4.10 5.39
C ASN A 5 17.67 3.23 6.64
N ASP A 6 18.12 2.00 6.43
CA ASP A 6 18.61 1.14 7.49
C ASP A 6 20.14 1.25 7.56
N PRO A 7 20.73 1.65 8.70
CA PRO A 7 22.17 1.88 8.81
C PRO A 7 23.02 0.62 8.65
N GLU A 8 22.46 -0.58 8.79
CA GLU A 8 23.18 -1.85 8.63
C GLU A 8 22.81 -2.57 7.32
N GLU A 9 21.56 -2.48 6.88
CA GLU A 9 21.05 -3.22 5.71
C GLU A 9 20.89 -2.36 4.43
N GLY A 10 21.04 -1.04 4.51
CA GLY A 10 21.00 -0.13 3.37
C GLY A 10 19.63 0.50 3.12
N PHE A 11 19.33 0.85 1.86
CA PHE A 11 18.09 1.57 1.53
C PHE A 11 16.96 0.61 1.12
N PHE A 12 15.80 0.77 1.74
CA PHE A 12 14.57 0.05 1.44
C PHE A 12 13.53 0.97 0.84
N LEU A 13 12.77 0.45 -0.11
CA LEU A 13 11.61 1.14 -0.66
C LEU A 13 10.36 0.78 0.16
N GLN A 14 9.49 1.77 0.37
CA GLN A 14 8.16 1.61 0.95
C GLN A 14 7.15 2.35 0.05
N ALA A 15 5.92 1.84 -0.02
CA ALA A 15 4.84 2.50 -0.75
C ALA A 15 3.68 2.82 0.20
N ARG A 16 3.18 4.06 0.13
CA ARG A 16 1.93 4.50 0.79
C ARG A 16 0.89 4.78 -0.29
N LEU A 17 -0.21 4.05 -0.27
CA LEU A 17 -1.35 4.21 -1.18
C LEU A 17 -2.50 4.83 -0.41
N GLN A 18 -2.85 6.06 -0.78
CA GLN A 18 -4.06 6.73 -0.30
C GLN A 18 -5.15 6.54 -1.34
N VAL A 19 -6.22 5.86 -0.96
CA VAL A 19 -7.33 5.52 -1.84
C VAL A 19 -8.52 6.37 -1.46
N SER A 20 -8.82 7.40 -2.25
CA SER A 20 -9.99 8.24 -1.99
C SER A 20 -11.22 7.68 -2.69
N LEU A 21 -12.26 7.38 -1.91
CA LEU A 21 -13.52 6.81 -2.39
C LEU A 21 -14.71 7.60 -1.85
N PRO A 22 -14.99 8.80 -2.40
CA PRO A 22 -16.07 9.65 -1.92
C PRO A 22 -17.44 8.98 -2.13
N GLY A 23 -18.28 8.99 -1.09
CA GLY A 23 -19.63 8.42 -1.12
C GLY A 23 -19.73 6.95 -0.69
N LEU A 24 -18.62 6.33 -0.28
CA LEU A 24 -18.58 5.01 0.34
C LEU A 24 -18.30 5.13 1.84
N ASP A 25 -18.80 4.19 2.62
CA ASP A 25 -18.40 4.05 4.03
C ASP A 25 -16.90 3.73 4.12
N LEU A 26 -16.19 4.33 5.07
CA LEU A 26 -14.73 4.16 5.23
C LEU A 26 -14.34 2.68 5.37
N THR A 27 -15.15 1.89 6.08
CA THR A 27 -14.90 0.45 6.28
C THR A 27 -15.03 -0.31 4.95
N LEU A 28 -16.06 0.04 4.17
CA LEU A 28 -16.28 -0.54 2.86
C LEU A 28 -15.18 -0.11 1.87
N ALA A 29 -14.82 1.17 1.86
CA ALA A 29 -13.74 1.73 1.05
C ALA A 29 -12.40 1.06 1.36
N GLN A 30 -12.09 0.85 2.64
CA GLN A 30 -10.89 0.11 3.06
C GLN A 30 -10.93 -1.33 2.57
N SER A 31 -12.06 -2.03 2.74
CA SER A 31 -12.19 -3.43 2.27
C SER A 31 -12.00 -3.57 0.75
N ILE A 32 -12.47 -2.58 -0.02
CA ILE A 32 -12.29 -2.52 -1.48
C ILE A 32 -10.83 -2.25 -1.81
N ALA A 33 -10.19 -1.29 -1.13
CA ALA A 33 -8.78 -0.97 -1.32
C ALA A 33 -7.87 -2.17 -1.01
N ASP A 34 -8.13 -2.88 0.08
CA ASP A 34 -7.39 -4.08 0.48
C ASP A 34 -7.55 -5.19 -0.56
N ARG A 35 -8.77 -5.40 -1.05
CA ARG A 35 -9.06 -6.41 -2.06
C ARG A 35 -8.47 -6.04 -3.42
N ALA A 36 -8.47 -4.77 -3.79
CA ALA A 36 -7.79 -4.27 -4.98
C ALA A 36 -6.28 -4.48 -4.91
N HIS A 37 -5.67 -4.27 -3.73
CA HIS A 37 -4.25 -4.56 -3.50
C HIS A 37 -3.92 -6.05 -3.65
N GLN A 38 -4.83 -6.95 -3.31
CA GLN A 38 -4.62 -8.38 -3.54
C GLN A 38 -4.56 -8.75 -5.03
N LEU A 39 -5.30 -8.01 -5.88
CA LEU A 39 -5.42 -8.27 -7.32
C LEU A 39 -4.43 -7.47 -8.17
N CYS A 40 -4.00 -6.31 -7.69
CA CYS A 40 -3.20 -5.37 -8.47
C CYS A 40 -1.84 -6.00 -8.87
N PRO A 41 -1.48 -6.00 -10.17
CA PRO A 41 -0.25 -6.63 -10.65
C PRO A 41 1.01 -6.00 -10.03
N TYR A 42 1.00 -4.68 -9.78
CA TYR A 42 2.08 -3.99 -9.08
C TYR A 42 2.19 -4.45 -7.63
N SER A 43 1.07 -4.52 -6.91
CA SER A 43 1.04 -4.98 -5.52
C SER A 43 1.45 -6.45 -5.38
N LYS A 44 1.16 -7.27 -6.38
CA LYS A 44 1.65 -8.66 -6.44
C LYS A 44 3.16 -8.71 -6.69
N ALA A 45 3.69 -7.85 -7.56
CA ALA A 45 5.13 -7.77 -7.85
C ALA A 45 5.94 -7.23 -6.66
N THR A 46 5.33 -6.39 -5.82
CA THR A 46 5.98 -5.81 -4.63
C THR A 46 5.74 -6.61 -3.34
N ARG A 47 4.90 -7.65 -3.39
CA ARG A 47 4.51 -8.45 -2.22
C ARG A 47 5.72 -9.17 -1.64
N GLY A 48 6.05 -8.84 -0.38
CA GLY A 48 7.19 -9.42 0.34
C GLY A 48 8.54 -8.73 0.06
N ASN A 49 8.62 -7.83 -0.92
CA ASN A 49 9.85 -7.11 -1.25
C ASN A 49 9.90 -5.70 -0.64
N ILE A 50 8.75 -5.02 -0.57
CA ILE A 50 8.64 -3.68 0.01
C ILE A 50 7.40 -3.60 0.90
N GLN A 51 7.48 -2.80 1.96
CA GLN A 51 6.32 -2.56 2.82
C GLN A 51 5.33 -1.66 2.08
N VAL A 52 4.06 -2.06 2.05
CA VAL A 52 2.98 -1.29 1.42
C VAL A 52 1.91 -0.98 2.45
N LEU A 53 1.66 0.31 2.67
CA LEU A 53 0.61 0.81 3.56
C LEU A 53 -0.54 1.33 2.70
N ILE A 54 -1.76 0.87 2.97
CA ILE A 54 -2.97 1.26 2.24
C ILE A 54 -3.92 1.93 3.20
N THR A 55 -4.38 3.11 2.85
CA THR A 55 -5.34 3.87 3.66
C THR A 55 -6.43 4.39 2.76
N ALA A 56 -7.68 4.01 3.05
CA ALA A 56 -8.84 4.60 2.42
C ALA A 56 -9.21 5.94 3.09
N LEU A 57 -9.61 6.92 2.27
CA LEU A 57 -9.97 8.28 2.67
C LEU A 57 -11.32 8.70 2.07
#